data_AF-X1H1E5-F1
#
_entry.id   AF-X1H1E5-F1
#
_cell.length_a   1.000
_cell.length_b   1.000
_cell.length_c   1.000
_cell.angle_alpha   90.00
_cell.angle_beta   90.00
_cell.angle_gamma   90.00
#
_symmetry.space_group_name_H-M   'P 1'
#
loop_
_entity.id
_entity.type
_entity.pdbx_description
1 polymer ?
#
loop_
_entity_poly.entity_id
_entity_poly.type
_entity_poly.pdbx_seq_one_letter_code
_entity_poly.pdbx_strand_id
1 'polypeptide(L)'
;SAVPFGAHLPKTPRAMTRDDIARVQADFVASAKRARDLGFEWLELHFAHGYLGQSFFSVHANQRDDEYGGSAENRGRFLVETLAAVRKVWPEHLPLTARFGVIEYDGRDEETLAESIALTQRLKQEGLDMLSVSVGFSTPDAQIPWGPAFLAPIAERVRREAGLPVSSAWGIDTPQLANRVVAEEQLDLVMVGRAHLADPHWPYYAAKQLGVERPSWTLPAPYAHWLERYRTADKVA
;
A
#
# COMPACT_ATOMS: atom_id res chain seq x y z
N SER A 1 14.71 3.44 -16.66
CA SER A 1 15.26 3.94 -17.94
C SER A 1 14.80 5.36 -18.20
N ALA A 2 15.18 5.98 -19.32
CA ALA A 2 14.67 7.31 -19.72
C ALA A 2 13.33 7.18 -20.47
N VAL A 3 12.36 6.48 -19.87
CA VAL A 3 11.03 6.24 -20.45
C VAL A 3 10.05 7.21 -19.79
N PRO A 4 9.37 8.08 -20.54
CA PRO A 4 8.37 8.99 -19.98
C PRO A 4 7.14 8.21 -19.50
N PHE A 5 6.54 8.69 -18.42
CA PHE A 5 5.29 8.13 -17.92
C PHE A 5 4.11 8.66 -18.76
N GLY A 6 3.32 7.76 -19.33
CA GLY A 6 2.13 8.11 -20.10
C GLY A 6 2.42 8.76 -21.46
N ALA A 7 1.41 8.78 -22.34
CA ALA A 7 1.53 9.34 -23.69
C ALA A 7 1.59 10.88 -23.74
N HIS A 8 1.27 11.58 -22.64
CA HIS A 8 0.98 13.03 -22.65
C HIS A 8 1.76 13.86 -21.63
N LEU A 9 2.72 13.27 -20.90
CA LEU A 9 3.58 14.06 -20.00
C LEU A 9 4.77 14.65 -20.77
N PRO A 10 5.07 15.95 -20.62
CA PRO A 10 6.10 16.62 -21.40
C PRO A 10 7.53 16.32 -20.93
N LYS A 11 7.71 15.51 -19.89
CA LYS A 11 9.00 15.30 -19.22
C LYS A 11 9.47 13.87 -19.37
N THR A 12 10.59 13.70 -20.05
CA THR A 12 11.37 12.46 -20.05
C THR A 12 12.28 12.45 -18.83
N PRO A 13 12.24 11.40 -17.98
CA PRO A 13 13.14 11.31 -16.84
C PRO A 13 14.57 11.03 -17.29
N ARG A 14 15.54 11.44 -16.49
CA ARG A 14 16.93 11.01 -16.66
C ARG A 14 17.08 9.56 -16.17
N ALA A 15 17.71 8.71 -16.97
CA ALA A 15 18.07 7.37 -16.51
C ALA A 15 19.06 7.47 -15.33
N MET A 16 18.75 6.77 -14.23
CA MET A 16 19.63 6.71 -13.06
C MET A 16 20.91 5.94 -13.36
N THR A 17 22.04 6.45 -12.87
CA THR A 17 23.29 5.69 -12.77
C THR A 17 23.27 4.77 -11.55
N ARG A 18 24.29 3.91 -11.39
CA ARG A 18 24.48 3.14 -10.14
C ARG A 18 24.66 4.06 -8.93
N ASP A 19 25.37 5.17 -9.08
CA ASP A 19 25.55 6.16 -8.01
C ASP A 19 24.22 6.83 -7.63
N ASP A 20 23.35 7.09 -8.60
CA ASP A 20 22.00 7.59 -8.31
C ASP A 20 21.18 6.57 -7.51
N ILE A 21 21.28 5.28 -7.86
CA ILE A 21 20.59 4.19 -7.15
C ILE A 21 21.07 4.13 -5.69
N ALA A 22 22.38 4.06 -5.49
CA ALA A 22 22.99 4.03 -4.16
C ALA A 22 22.62 5.26 -3.33
N ARG A 23 22.63 6.45 -3.96
CA ARG A 23 22.26 7.71 -3.32
C ARG A 23 20.77 7.74 -2.93
N VAL A 24 19.85 7.30 -3.79
CA VAL A 24 18.43 7.16 -3.42
C VAL A 24 18.23 6.19 -2.27
N GLN A 25 18.87 5.01 -2.30
CA GLN A 25 18.79 4.04 -1.21
C GLN A 25 19.27 4.64 0.11
N ALA A 26 20.36 5.42 0.08
CA ALA A 26 20.84 6.16 1.24
C ALA A 26 19.84 7.22 1.72
N ASP A 27 19.13 7.89 0.81
CA ASP A 27 18.06 8.85 1.14
C ASP A 27 16.87 8.17 1.85
N PHE A 28 16.48 6.96 1.42
CA PHE A 28 15.47 6.13 2.12
C PHE A 28 15.92 5.80 3.54
N VAL A 29 17.17 5.35 3.72
CA VAL A 29 17.76 5.06 5.04
C VAL A 29 17.77 6.30 5.93
N ALA A 30 18.21 7.44 5.40
CA ALA A 30 18.24 8.70 6.13
C ALA A 30 16.82 9.14 6.54
N SER A 31 15.83 8.91 5.68
CA SER A 31 14.42 9.23 5.97
C SER A 31 13.82 8.32 7.04
N ALA A 32 14.12 7.02 7.01
CA ALA A 32 13.71 6.06 8.03
C ALA A 32 14.31 6.41 9.41
N LYS A 33 15.58 6.82 9.47
CA LYS A 33 16.20 7.32 10.71
C LYS A 33 15.45 8.54 11.26
N ARG A 34 15.14 9.52 10.40
CA ARG A 34 14.37 10.70 10.80
C ARG A 34 12.98 10.33 11.32
N ALA A 35 12.27 9.43 10.63
CA ALA A 35 10.95 8.97 11.08
C ALA A 35 11.03 8.31 12.47
N ARG A 36 12.00 7.42 12.67
CA ARG A 36 12.25 6.81 13.98
C ARG A 36 12.53 7.85 15.05
N ASP A 37 13.45 8.79 14.78
CA ASP A 37 13.88 9.79 15.75
C ASP A 37 12.76 10.79 16.10
N LEU A 38 11.76 10.95 15.23
CA LEU A 38 10.54 11.72 15.47
C LEU A 38 9.45 10.95 16.24
N GLY A 39 9.65 9.65 16.50
CA GLY A 39 8.72 8.81 17.24
C GLY A 39 7.59 8.20 16.40
N PHE A 40 7.76 8.07 15.08
CA PHE A 40 6.84 7.25 14.29
C PHE A 40 6.95 5.78 14.73
N GLU A 41 5.80 5.14 14.95
CA GLU A 41 5.70 3.74 15.38
C GLU A 41 5.41 2.78 14.22
N TRP A 42 5.24 3.30 13.01
CA TRP A 42 4.94 2.54 11.79
C TRP A 42 5.59 3.21 10.59
N LEU A 43 6.28 2.44 9.75
CA LEU A 43 6.91 2.95 8.53
C LEU A 43 6.40 2.20 7.30
N GLU A 44 5.90 2.92 6.30
CA GLU A 44 5.50 2.35 5.01
C GLU A 44 6.39 2.86 3.88
N LEU A 45 7.11 1.95 3.20
CA LEU A 45 7.87 2.27 2.00
C LEU A 45 6.95 2.35 0.78
N HIS A 46 7.01 3.48 0.06
CA HIS A 46 6.18 3.66 -1.12
C HIS A 46 6.83 3.08 -2.38
N PHE A 47 6.43 1.86 -2.75
CA PHE A 47 6.88 1.14 -3.94
C PHE A 47 5.75 0.91 -4.96
N ALA A 48 4.68 1.70 -4.90
CA ALA A 48 3.48 1.55 -5.74
C ALA A 48 3.28 2.75 -6.68
N HIS A 49 2.15 2.74 -7.41
CA HIS A 49 1.57 3.91 -8.09
C HIS A 49 2.46 4.59 -9.13
N GLY A 50 3.28 3.82 -9.84
CA GLY A 50 4.13 4.31 -10.93
C GLY A 50 5.31 5.15 -10.47
N TYR A 51 5.49 5.34 -9.15
CA TYR A 51 6.65 6.04 -8.59
C TYR A 51 7.93 5.21 -8.73
N LEU A 52 9.02 5.68 -8.13
CA LEU A 52 10.35 5.14 -8.41
C LEU A 52 10.44 3.63 -8.15
N GLY A 53 9.99 3.13 -6.98
CA GLY A 53 10.01 1.70 -6.70
C GLY A 53 9.20 0.87 -7.69
N GLN A 54 7.96 1.28 -7.96
CA GLN A 54 7.10 0.58 -8.93
C GLN A 54 7.69 0.61 -10.34
N SER A 55 8.29 1.73 -10.75
CA SER A 55 8.86 1.88 -12.09
C SER A 55 10.16 1.10 -12.30
N PHE A 56 10.90 0.75 -11.24
CA PHE A 56 11.95 -0.28 -11.31
C PHE A 56 11.35 -1.67 -11.52
N PHE A 57 10.25 -1.99 -10.86
CA PHE A 57 9.63 -3.30 -11.01
C PHE A 57 8.87 -3.47 -12.33
N SER A 58 8.26 -2.42 -12.86
CA SER A 58 7.42 -2.49 -14.05
C SER A 58 8.22 -2.71 -15.34
N VAL A 59 7.76 -3.68 -16.13
CA VAL A 59 8.25 -3.94 -17.50
C VAL A 59 7.99 -2.79 -18.48
N HIS A 60 7.06 -1.88 -18.17
CA HIS A 60 6.77 -0.71 -19.01
C HIS A 60 7.85 0.37 -18.86
N ALA A 61 8.25 0.65 -17.61
CA ALA A 61 9.16 1.75 -17.29
C ALA A 61 10.64 1.34 -17.23
N ASN A 62 10.92 0.09 -16.86
CA ASN A 62 12.28 -0.41 -16.71
C ASN A 62 12.77 -1.18 -17.94
N GLN A 63 13.42 -0.45 -18.84
CA GLN A 63 14.10 -0.98 -20.03
C GLN A 63 15.62 -1.05 -19.83
N ARG A 64 16.10 -1.26 -18.59
CA ARG A 64 17.54 -1.36 -18.31
C ARG A 64 18.05 -2.74 -18.74
N ASP A 65 19.30 -2.78 -19.15
CA ASP A 65 20.05 -3.97 -19.55
C ASP A 65 21.15 -4.36 -18.54
N ASP A 66 21.17 -3.71 -17.37
CA ASP A 66 22.07 -3.98 -16.27
C ASP A 66 21.41 -4.84 -15.17
N GLU A 67 22.08 -5.01 -14.03
CA GLU A 67 21.60 -5.82 -12.91
C GLU A 67 20.30 -5.32 -12.26
N TYR A 68 19.82 -4.13 -12.62
CA TYR A 68 18.57 -3.54 -12.15
C TYR A 68 17.44 -3.62 -13.18
N GLY A 69 17.61 -4.32 -14.32
CA GLY A 69 16.55 -4.51 -15.33
C GLY A 69 16.56 -5.88 -16.02
N GLY A 70 15.62 -6.04 -16.96
CA GLY A 70 15.38 -7.31 -17.64
C GLY A 70 14.52 -8.27 -16.82
N SER A 71 15.16 -9.22 -16.13
CA SER A 71 14.44 -10.26 -15.37
C SER A 71 13.63 -9.68 -14.19
N ALA A 72 12.59 -10.40 -13.75
CA ALA A 72 11.82 -10.03 -12.56
C ALA A 72 12.72 -9.87 -11.31
N GLU A 73 13.75 -10.72 -11.20
CA GLU A 73 14.71 -10.67 -10.10
C GLU A 73 15.50 -9.35 -10.10
N ASN A 74 16.00 -8.94 -11.27
CA ASN A 74 16.76 -7.70 -11.43
C ASN A 74 15.87 -6.47 -11.25
N ARG A 75 14.67 -6.48 -11.82
CA ARG A 75 13.66 -5.42 -11.65
C ARG A 75 13.27 -5.23 -10.18
N GLY A 76 13.19 -6.33 -9.42
CA GLY A 76 12.92 -6.31 -7.97
C GLY A 76 14.11 -5.87 -7.11
N ARG A 77 15.34 -5.86 -7.64
CA ARG A 77 16.59 -5.65 -6.88
C ARG A 77 16.59 -4.33 -6.12
N PHE A 78 16.18 -3.23 -6.76
CA PHE A 78 16.10 -1.92 -6.11
C PHE A 78 15.22 -1.95 -4.86
N LEU A 79 14.06 -2.61 -4.92
CA LEU A 79 13.09 -2.67 -3.84
C LEU A 79 13.62 -3.50 -2.66
N VAL A 80 14.19 -4.68 -2.96
CA VAL A 80 14.80 -5.58 -1.98
C VAL A 80 15.97 -4.91 -1.26
N GLU A 81 16.92 -4.33 -2.02
CA GLU A 81 18.09 -3.64 -1.46
C GLU A 81 17.68 -2.43 -0.61
N THR A 82 16.66 -1.66 -1.06
CA THR A 82 16.15 -0.51 -0.30
C THR A 82 15.52 -0.95 1.02
N LEU A 83 14.66 -1.98 1.00
CA LEU A 83 14.04 -2.52 2.21
C LEU A 83 15.11 -3.03 3.19
N ALA A 84 16.05 -3.84 2.71
CA ALA A 84 17.13 -4.40 3.54
C ALA A 84 18.01 -3.30 4.15
N ALA A 85 18.29 -2.22 3.40
CA ALA A 85 19.03 -1.07 3.92
C ALA A 85 18.24 -0.30 4.99
N VAL A 86 16.93 -0.11 4.80
CA VAL A 86 16.03 0.53 5.77
C VAL A 86 15.89 -0.33 7.03
N ARG A 87 15.76 -1.66 6.91
CA ARG A 87 15.61 -2.57 8.05
C ARG A 87 16.75 -2.43 9.05
N LYS A 88 17.99 -2.22 8.58
CA LYS A 88 19.18 -2.03 9.44
C LYS A 88 19.09 -0.83 10.39
N VAL A 89 18.18 0.11 10.17
CA VAL A 89 18.08 1.36 10.95
C VAL A 89 16.72 1.57 11.60
N TRP A 90 15.70 0.85 11.13
CA TRP A 90 14.35 0.85 11.69
C TRP A 90 14.28 -0.08 12.91
N PRO A 91 13.61 0.29 14.02
CA PRO A 91 13.55 -0.57 15.20
C PRO A 91 12.81 -1.89 14.93
N GLU A 92 13.43 -3.00 15.31
CA GLU A 92 12.90 -4.35 15.03
C GLU A 92 11.50 -4.63 15.61
N HIS A 93 11.10 -3.91 16.66
CA HIS A 93 9.81 -4.07 17.34
C HIS A 93 8.69 -3.21 16.73
N LEU A 94 8.99 -2.37 15.72
CA LEU A 94 8.02 -1.51 15.06
C LEU A 94 7.76 -2.01 13.63
N PRO A 95 6.50 -2.04 13.15
CA PRO A 95 6.18 -2.50 11.81
C PRO A 95 6.94 -1.75 10.71
N LEU A 96 7.63 -2.53 9.86
CA LEU A 96 8.17 -2.10 8.59
C LEU A 96 7.30 -2.66 7.47
N THR A 97 6.56 -1.78 6.80
CA THR A 97 5.62 -2.14 5.75
C THR A 97 6.00 -1.51 4.42
N ALA A 98 5.34 -1.94 3.35
CA ALA A 98 5.51 -1.37 2.04
C ALA A 98 4.16 -1.35 1.33
N ARG A 99 3.97 -0.34 0.48
CA ARG A 99 2.87 -0.30 -0.47
C ARG A 99 3.38 -0.67 -1.85
N PHE A 100 2.73 -1.63 -2.49
CA PHE A 100 3.20 -2.17 -3.77
C PHE A 100 2.05 -2.43 -4.75
N GLY A 101 2.29 -2.09 -6.01
CA GLY A 101 1.39 -2.37 -7.11
C GLY A 101 1.61 -3.77 -7.65
N VAL A 102 0.72 -4.70 -7.30
CA VAL A 102 0.87 -6.13 -7.64
C VAL A 102 0.22 -6.52 -8.96
N ILE A 103 -0.51 -5.60 -9.58
CA ILE A 103 -1.31 -5.79 -10.78
C ILE A 103 -1.42 -4.46 -11.53
N GLU A 104 -1.54 -4.50 -12.86
CA GLU A 104 -1.66 -3.29 -13.71
C GLU A 104 -3.01 -3.19 -14.44
N TYR A 105 -3.69 -4.30 -14.72
CA TYR A 105 -4.86 -4.37 -15.62
C TYR A 105 -4.52 -4.00 -17.07
N ASP A 106 -3.37 -4.47 -17.56
CA ASP A 106 -2.79 -4.14 -18.86
C ASP A 106 -2.80 -5.33 -19.85
N GLY A 107 -3.50 -6.41 -19.49
CA GLY A 107 -3.53 -7.67 -20.25
C GLY A 107 -2.43 -8.67 -19.87
N ARG A 108 -1.57 -8.36 -18.88
CA ARG A 108 -0.52 -9.26 -18.35
C ARG A 108 -0.69 -9.56 -16.87
N ASP A 109 -1.93 -9.53 -16.38
CA ASP A 109 -2.23 -9.54 -14.94
C ASP A 109 -1.72 -10.80 -14.23
N GLU A 110 -1.87 -11.97 -14.82
CA GLU A 110 -1.43 -13.22 -14.18
C GLU A 110 0.10 -13.30 -14.06
N GLU A 111 0.83 -12.89 -15.10
CA GLU A 111 2.29 -12.80 -15.08
C GLU A 111 2.76 -11.78 -14.04
N THR A 112 2.18 -10.58 -14.07
CA THR A 112 2.53 -9.48 -13.16
C THR A 112 2.25 -9.85 -11.70
N LEU A 113 1.11 -10.49 -11.43
CA LEU A 113 0.72 -10.89 -10.09
C LEU A 113 1.62 -12.02 -9.55
N ALA A 114 1.95 -13.01 -10.37
CA ALA A 114 2.87 -14.08 -9.99
C ALA A 114 4.27 -13.53 -9.64
N GLU A 115 4.83 -12.65 -10.47
CA GLU A 115 6.11 -11.98 -10.17
C GLU A 115 6.02 -11.12 -8.91
N SER A 116 4.90 -10.41 -8.72
CA SER A 116 4.68 -9.54 -7.55
C SER A 116 4.58 -10.33 -6.25
N ILE A 117 3.96 -11.51 -6.27
CA ILE A 117 3.89 -12.44 -5.13
C ILE A 117 5.29 -12.97 -4.81
N ALA A 118 6.06 -13.38 -5.82
CA ALA A 118 7.44 -13.84 -5.63
C ALA A 118 8.33 -12.73 -5.05
N LEU A 119 8.18 -11.48 -5.50
CA LEU A 119 8.87 -10.34 -4.90
C LEU A 119 8.43 -10.12 -3.45
N THR A 120 7.14 -10.19 -3.16
CA THR A 120 6.60 -10.04 -1.80
C THR A 120 7.17 -11.07 -0.84
N GLN A 121 7.34 -12.32 -1.29
CA GLN A 121 8.01 -13.37 -0.51
C GLN A 121 9.48 -13.02 -0.20
N ARG A 122 10.21 -12.45 -1.17
CA ARG A 122 11.59 -11.97 -0.93
C ARG A 122 11.62 -10.80 0.04
N LEU A 123 10.71 -9.84 -0.09
CA LEU A 123 10.60 -8.71 0.84
C LEU A 123 10.29 -9.19 2.27
N LYS A 124 9.41 -10.18 2.42
CA LYS A 124 9.15 -10.84 3.71
C LYS A 124 10.42 -11.45 4.31
N GLN A 125 11.25 -12.11 3.50
CA GLN A 125 12.53 -12.68 3.97
C GLN A 125 13.50 -11.59 4.47
N GLU A 126 13.43 -10.38 3.92
CA GLU A 126 14.21 -9.21 4.37
C GLU A 126 13.57 -8.45 5.56
N GLY A 127 12.49 -8.98 6.14
CA GLY A 127 11.85 -8.42 7.33
C GLY A 127 10.72 -7.43 7.07
N LEU A 128 10.00 -7.59 5.95
CA LEU A 128 8.72 -6.89 5.73
C LEU A 128 7.62 -7.53 6.59
N ASP A 129 6.89 -6.71 7.35
CA ASP A 129 5.89 -7.16 8.32
C ASP A 129 4.47 -7.21 7.73
N MET A 130 4.16 -6.35 6.77
CA MET A 130 2.85 -6.29 6.08
C MET A 130 2.99 -5.63 4.70
N LEU A 131 2.16 -6.02 3.74
CA LEU A 131 2.06 -5.37 2.44
C LEU A 131 0.73 -4.61 2.27
N SER A 132 0.79 -3.33 1.92
CA SER A 132 -0.36 -2.61 1.37
C SER A 132 -0.47 -2.89 -0.13
N VAL A 133 -1.44 -3.74 -0.49
CA VAL A 133 -1.70 -4.20 -1.85
C VAL A 133 -2.42 -3.11 -2.64
N SER A 134 -1.92 -2.80 -3.84
CA SER A 134 -2.50 -1.80 -4.73
C SER A 134 -2.33 -2.18 -6.20
N VAL A 135 -2.87 -1.34 -7.08
CA VAL A 135 -2.55 -1.29 -8.52
C VAL A 135 -1.21 -0.58 -8.73
N GLY A 136 -0.48 -0.98 -9.76
CA GLY A 136 0.80 -0.40 -10.15
C GLY A 136 0.70 0.99 -10.74
N PHE A 137 -0.27 1.29 -11.61
CA PHE A 137 -0.38 2.57 -12.33
C PHE A 137 0.90 2.90 -13.11
N SER A 138 1.54 1.92 -13.73
CA SER A 138 2.78 2.14 -14.50
C SER A 138 2.54 2.44 -15.98
N THR A 139 1.30 2.29 -16.45
CA THR A 139 0.90 2.52 -17.85
C THR A 139 -0.42 3.29 -17.92
N PRO A 140 -0.61 4.19 -18.90
CA PRO A 140 -1.88 4.88 -19.13
C PRO A 140 -2.95 3.98 -19.76
N ASP A 141 -2.57 2.83 -20.33
CA ASP A 141 -3.45 2.00 -21.15
C ASP A 141 -4.24 0.96 -20.34
N ALA A 142 -4.01 0.92 -19.02
CA ALA A 142 -4.66 0.00 -18.10
C ALA A 142 -6.20 0.11 -18.11
N GLN A 143 -6.89 -1.02 -18.16
CA GLN A 143 -8.34 -1.15 -18.11
C GLN A 143 -8.80 -1.61 -16.73
N ILE A 144 -8.74 -0.70 -15.76
CA ILE A 144 -8.96 -1.04 -14.35
C ILE A 144 -10.47 -1.22 -14.07
N PRO A 145 -10.90 -2.36 -13.51
CA PRO A 145 -12.31 -2.65 -13.22
C PRO A 145 -12.74 -1.98 -11.91
N TRP A 146 -12.83 -0.66 -11.92
CA TRP A 146 -13.18 0.13 -10.74
C TRP A 146 -14.53 -0.31 -10.15
N GLY A 147 -14.52 -0.62 -8.85
CA GLY A 147 -15.72 -0.98 -8.11
C GLY A 147 -15.45 -1.09 -6.61
N PRO A 148 -16.49 -1.22 -5.78
CA PRO A 148 -16.32 -1.41 -4.34
C PRO A 148 -15.49 -2.66 -4.03
N ALA A 149 -14.46 -2.51 -3.19
CA ALA A 149 -13.56 -3.58 -2.76
C ALA A 149 -12.97 -4.45 -3.89
N PHE A 150 -12.79 -3.91 -5.10
CA PHE A 150 -12.37 -4.71 -6.26
C PHE A 150 -10.98 -5.35 -6.09
N LEU A 151 -10.12 -4.77 -5.24
CA LEU A 151 -8.81 -5.32 -4.90
C LEU A 151 -8.82 -6.39 -3.81
N ALA A 152 -9.94 -6.60 -3.11
CA ALA A 152 -9.97 -7.56 -1.99
C ALA A 152 -9.62 -9.00 -2.42
N PRO A 153 -10.11 -9.53 -3.57
CA PRO A 153 -9.69 -10.85 -4.04
C PRO A 153 -8.20 -10.91 -4.44
N ILE A 154 -7.64 -9.82 -4.97
CA ILE A 154 -6.21 -9.75 -5.31
C ILE A 154 -5.35 -9.74 -4.04
N ALA A 155 -5.77 -8.96 -3.03
CA ALA A 155 -5.09 -8.90 -1.75
C ALA A 155 -5.14 -10.23 -1.00
N GLU A 156 -6.28 -10.93 -1.01
CA GLU A 156 -6.42 -12.28 -0.44
C GLU A 156 -5.41 -13.24 -1.09
N ARG A 157 -5.32 -13.26 -2.42
CA ARG A 157 -4.37 -14.10 -3.13
C ARG A 157 -2.93 -13.81 -2.72
N VAL A 158 -2.54 -12.54 -2.64
CA VAL A 158 -1.20 -12.13 -2.18
C VAL A 158 -0.96 -12.59 -0.74
N ARG A 159 -1.92 -12.38 0.17
CA ARG A 159 -1.86 -12.80 1.57
C ARG A 159 -1.59 -14.30 1.68
N ARG A 160 -2.40 -15.11 0.99
CA ARG A 160 -2.33 -16.58 1.00
C ARG A 160 -1.03 -17.10 0.40
N GLU A 161 -0.61 -16.59 -0.75
CA GLU A 161 0.54 -17.14 -1.49
C GLU A 161 1.89 -16.60 -0.98
N ALA A 162 1.94 -15.36 -0.47
CA ALA A 162 3.15 -14.83 0.18
C ALA A 162 3.23 -15.17 1.67
N GLY A 163 2.11 -15.56 2.29
CA GLY A 163 2.00 -15.83 3.72
C GLY A 163 2.33 -14.59 4.56
N LEU A 164 1.91 -13.41 4.13
CA LEU A 164 2.22 -12.12 4.74
C LEU A 164 0.91 -11.37 5.02
N PRO A 165 0.75 -10.69 6.18
CA PRO A 165 -0.39 -9.83 6.42
C PRO A 165 -0.54 -8.77 5.31
N VAL A 166 -1.78 -8.46 4.94
CA VAL A 166 -2.06 -7.47 3.90
C VAL A 166 -3.07 -6.42 4.32
N SER A 167 -2.95 -5.25 3.72
CA SER A 167 -3.99 -4.23 3.70
C SER A 167 -4.32 -3.83 2.28
N SER A 168 -5.50 -3.24 2.07
CA SER A 168 -5.87 -2.64 0.79
C SER A 168 -6.89 -1.52 0.99
N ALA A 169 -7.16 -0.79 -0.09
CA ALA A 169 -8.03 0.38 -0.13
C ALA A 169 -9.04 0.25 -1.29
N TRP A 170 -9.41 1.39 -1.87
CA TRP A 170 -10.25 1.52 -3.07
C TRP A 170 -11.68 1.00 -2.92
N GLY A 171 -12.54 1.86 -2.37
CA GLY A 171 -13.98 1.58 -2.27
C GLY A 171 -14.33 0.56 -1.19
N ILE A 172 -13.48 0.44 -0.16
CA ILE A 172 -13.76 -0.32 1.08
C ILE A 172 -14.14 0.69 2.17
N ASP A 173 -15.09 1.57 1.88
CA ASP A 173 -15.44 2.75 2.69
C ASP A 173 -16.84 2.71 3.31
N THR A 174 -17.63 1.66 3.04
CA THR A 174 -18.82 1.36 3.84
C THR A 174 -18.46 0.44 5.02
N PRO A 175 -19.04 0.67 6.21
CA PRO A 175 -18.71 -0.13 7.40
C PRO A 175 -18.93 -1.64 7.19
N GLN A 176 -20.02 -2.04 6.55
CA GLN A 176 -20.33 -3.45 6.28
C GLN A 176 -19.31 -4.07 5.33
N LEU A 177 -18.85 -3.33 4.33
CA LEU A 177 -17.85 -3.81 3.39
C LEU A 177 -16.48 -3.95 4.05
N ALA A 178 -16.07 -2.96 4.84
CA ALA A 178 -14.84 -3.03 5.63
C ALA A 178 -14.85 -4.20 6.62
N ASN A 179 -15.96 -4.43 7.31
CA ASN A 179 -16.11 -5.58 8.20
C ASN A 179 -16.05 -6.92 7.44
N ARG A 180 -16.74 -7.02 6.30
CA ARG A 180 -16.80 -8.24 5.50
C ARG A 180 -15.41 -8.69 5.02
N VAL A 181 -14.63 -7.79 4.44
CA VAL A 181 -13.31 -8.18 3.89
C VAL A 181 -12.32 -8.63 4.96
N VAL A 182 -12.47 -8.14 6.20
CA VAL A 182 -11.67 -8.63 7.34
C VAL A 182 -12.22 -9.98 7.85
N ALA A 183 -13.54 -10.09 8.01
CA ALA A 183 -14.20 -11.31 8.48
C ALA A 183 -14.00 -12.51 7.52
N GLU A 184 -13.88 -12.24 6.22
CA GLU A 184 -13.57 -13.22 5.18
C GLU A 184 -12.07 -13.44 4.98
N GLU A 185 -11.22 -12.91 5.89
CA GLU A 185 -9.76 -13.02 5.87
C GLU A 185 -9.08 -12.54 4.58
N GLN A 186 -9.74 -11.65 3.83
CA GLN A 186 -9.18 -11.07 2.62
C GLN A 186 -8.13 -10.00 2.95
N LEU A 187 -8.32 -9.27 4.06
CA LEU A 187 -7.43 -8.24 4.56
C LEU A 187 -7.25 -8.36 6.07
N ASP A 188 -6.04 -8.07 6.56
CA ASP A 188 -5.76 -7.95 7.99
C ASP A 188 -6.02 -6.51 8.48
N LEU A 189 -5.89 -5.50 7.59
CA LEU A 189 -6.27 -4.11 7.83
C LEU A 189 -6.98 -3.48 6.62
N VAL A 190 -7.98 -2.63 6.87
CA VAL A 190 -8.68 -1.86 5.83
C VAL A 190 -8.20 -0.41 5.81
N MET A 191 -7.71 0.05 4.65
CA MET A 191 -7.23 1.42 4.46
C MET A 191 -8.35 2.31 3.90
N VAL A 192 -8.95 3.13 4.75
CA VAL A 192 -10.09 4.01 4.38
C VAL A 192 -9.61 5.44 4.15
N GLY A 193 -9.60 5.89 2.89
CA GLY A 193 -9.13 7.22 2.51
C GLY A 193 -10.23 8.29 2.44
N ARG A 194 -10.93 8.37 1.30
CA ARG A 194 -11.90 9.44 0.99
C ARG A 194 -13.01 9.61 2.03
N ALA A 195 -13.42 8.52 2.69
CA ALA A 195 -14.42 8.58 3.75
C ALA A 195 -13.95 9.40 4.96
N HIS A 196 -12.67 9.29 5.34
CA HIS A 196 -12.07 10.12 6.41
C HIS A 196 -11.93 11.59 6.00
N LEU A 197 -11.77 11.88 4.70
CA LEU A 197 -11.77 13.28 4.22
C LEU A 197 -13.17 13.91 4.33
N ALA A 198 -14.22 13.13 4.10
CA ALA A 198 -15.60 13.58 4.22
C ALA A 198 -16.07 13.65 5.68
N ASP A 199 -15.70 12.67 6.50
CA ASP A 199 -16.01 12.58 7.92
C ASP A 199 -14.77 12.10 8.70
N PRO A 200 -14.05 13.00 9.39
CA PRO A 200 -12.91 12.62 10.23
C PRO A 200 -13.27 11.65 11.37
N HIS A 201 -14.55 11.56 11.73
CA HIS A 201 -15.07 10.62 12.72
C HIS A 201 -15.67 9.35 12.07
N TRP A 202 -15.29 9.02 10.83
CA TRP A 202 -15.72 7.81 10.15
C TRP A 202 -15.60 6.53 11.00
N PRO A 203 -14.57 6.31 11.85
CA PRO A 203 -14.52 5.14 12.73
C PRO A 203 -15.70 5.06 13.72
N TYR A 204 -16.14 6.20 14.25
CA TYR A 204 -17.35 6.27 15.07
C TYR A 204 -18.62 5.99 14.27
N TYR A 205 -18.72 6.53 13.05
CA TYR A 205 -19.81 6.18 12.14
C TYR A 205 -19.85 4.67 11.87
N ALA A 206 -18.70 4.05 11.59
CA ALA A 206 -18.58 2.61 11.37
C ALA A 206 -18.97 1.81 12.61
N ALA A 207 -18.50 2.19 13.80
CA ALA A 207 -18.87 1.55 15.06
C ALA A 207 -20.39 1.54 15.29
N LYS A 208 -21.10 2.64 14.98
CA LYS A 208 -22.56 2.69 15.03
C LYS A 208 -23.22 1.73 14.04
N GLN A 209 -22.78 1.76 12.79
CA GLN A 209 -23.38 0.95 11.72
C GLN A 209 -23.16 -0.56 11.91
N LEU A 210 -22.06 -0.95 12.56
CA LEU A 210 -21.74 -2.34 12.89
C LEU A 210 -22.29 -2.79 14.24
N GLY A 211 -23.00 -1.92 14.98
CA GLY A 211 -23.58 -2.27 16.26
C GLY A 211 -22.57 -2.56 17.38
N VAL A 212 -21.38 -1.96 17.31
CA VAL A 212 -20.36 -2.08 18.36
C VAL A 212 -20.92 -1.56 19.69
N GLU A 213 -20.64 -2.26 20.78
CA GLU A 213 -21.05 -1.83 22.12
C GLU A 213 -20.47 -0.44 22.45
N ARG A 214 -21.32 0.47 22.94
CA ARG A 214 -20.96 1.86 23.28
C ARG A 214 -20.15 2.57 22.17
N PRO A 215 -20.69 2.67 20.95
CA PRO A 215 -19.90 3.05 19.76
C PRO A 215 -19.35 4.49 19.83
N SER A 216 -19.97 5.37 20.62
CA SER A 216 -19.50 6.74 20.83
C SER A 216 -18.13 6.81 21.51
N TRP A 217 -17.73 5.79 22.26
CA TRP A 217 -16.42 5.71 22.93
C TRP A 217 -15.27 5.32 22.01
N THR A 218 -15.55 5.15 20.71
CA THR A 218 -14.53 5.25 19.66
C THR A 218 -13.88 6.64 19.65
N LEU A 219 -14.62 7.67 20.09
CA LEU A 219 -14.13 9.04 20.22
C LEU A 219 -13.67 9.32 21.67
N PRO A 220 -12.82 10.34 21.88
CA PRO A 220 -12.48 10.83 23.21
C PRO A 220 -13.70 11.20 24.07
N ALA A 221 -13.54 11.12 25.40
CA ALA A 221 -14.60 11.37 26.38
C ALA A 221 -15.40 12.67 26.17
N PRO A 222 -14.78 13.82 25.80
CA PRO A 222 -15.51 15.06 25.54
C PRO A 222 -16.51 15.00 24.37
N TYR A 223 -16.44 14.00 23.51
CA TYR A 223 -17.45 13.71 22.49
C TYR A 223 -18.33 12.53 22.91
N ALA A 224 -17.70 11.43 23.35
CA ALA A 224 -18.36 10.17 23.63
C ALA A 224 -19.49 10.30 24.64
N HIS A 225 -19.28 11.05 25.72
CA HIS A 225 -20.26 11.25 26.79
C HIS A 225 -21.57 11.83 26.25
N TRP A 226 -21.48 12.88 25.41
CA TRP A 226 -22.65 13.58 24.91
C TRP A 226 -23.38 12.77 23.83
N LEU A 227 -22.63 12.07 22.98
CA LEU A 227 -23.18 11.18 21.95
C LEU A 227 -23.81 9.90 22.51
N GLU A 228 -23.44 9.48 23.72
CA GLU A 228 -24.08 8.36 24.43
C GLU A 228 -25.35 8.81 25.14
N ARG A 229 -25.27 9.91 25.91
CA ARG A 229 -26.30 10.34 26.85
C ARG A 229 -27.42 11.18 26.23
N TYR A 230 -27.13 11.92 25.16
CA TYR A 230 -28.06 12.86 24.53
C TYR A 230 -28.29 12.51 23.06
N ARG A 231 -28.43 11.21 22.76
CA ARG A 231 -28.78 10.75 21.41
C ARG A 231 -30.01 11.51 20.92
N THR A 232 -29.82 12.36 19.92
CA THR A 232 -30.94 12.87 19.14
C THR A 232 -31.64 11.66 18.52
N ALA A 233 -32.97 11.59 18.59
CA ALA A 233 -33.72 10.56 17.88
C ALA A 233 -33.19 10.49 16.44
N ASP A 234 -32.72 9.32 16.01
CA ASP A 234 -32.25 9.13 14.64
C ASP A 234 -33.39 9.59 13.73
N LYS A 235 -33.14 10.65 12.94
CA LYS A 235 -34.08 11.05 11.90
C LYS A 235 -34.14 9.87 10.94
N VAL A 236 -35.22 9.09 11.03
CA VAL A 236 -35.59 8.08 10.05
C VAL A 236 -35.61 8.79 8.70
N ALA A 237 -34.65 8.45 7.85
CA ALA A 237 -34.62 8.84 6.45
C ALA A 237 -35.18 7.68 5.62
#